data_AF-A0A2D2DRI6-F1
#
_entry.id   AF-A0A2D2DRI6-F1
#
_cell.length_a   1.000
_cell.length_b   1.000
_cell.length_c   1.000
_cell.angle_alpha   90.00
_cell.angle_beta   90.00
_cell.angle_gamma   90.00
#
_symmetry.space_group_name_H-M   'P 1'
#
loop_
_entity.id
_entity.type
_entity.pdbx_description
1 polymer ?
#
loop_
_entity_poly.entity_id
_entity_poly.type
_entity_poly.pdbx_seq_one_letter_code
_entity_poly.pdbx_strand_id
1 'polypeptide(L)'
;MTTKKQPAVKRAPEEPVGRPENPFISTEFFARMRDYTERDAAFSKEIKAIGERGAGKLSTDARTAPSLEPLRGVIKKGLPLKDMLGRIVQGVESGLWEPWLTSYGFELRGVNYAKMGARNARLALDISLASKATTVFANAGIPNWRSLVAEDCAQIQIEKPTEKTPAKAYAIFWLDAAD
;
A
#
# COMPACT_ATOMS: atom_id res chain seq x y z
N MET A 1 -24.72 -23.41 44.45
CA MET A 1 -25.03 -23.67 43.03
C MET A 1 -24.01 -22.92 42.18
N THR A 2 -23.17 -23.62 41.42
CA THR A 2 -22.11 -23.02 40.59
C THR A 2 -22.51 -23.07 39.11
N THR A 3 -22.87 -21.93 38.54
CA THR A 3 -23.28 -21.82 37.13
C THR A 3 -22.03 -21.71 36.24
N LYS A 4 -21.70 -22.79 35.51
CA LYS A 4 -20.66 -22.76 34.48
C LYS A 4 -21.14 -21.93 33.28
N LYS A 5 -20.44 -20.83 32.94
CA LYS A 5 -20.62 -20.12 31.66
C LYS A 5 -20.05 -20.98 30.52
N GLN A 6 -20.88 -21.29 29.52
CA GLN A 6 -20.44 -21.88 28.25
C GLN A 6 -19.59 -20.85 27.47
N PRO A 7 -18.50 -21.27 26.79
CA PRO A 7 -17.75 -20.39 25.91
C PRO A 7 -18.54 -20.11 24.62
N ALA A 8 -18.45 -18.87 24.15
CA ALA A 8 -19.14 -18.39 22.95
C ALA A 8 -18.66 -19.14 21.69
N VAL A 9 -19.61 -19.60 20.89
CA VAL A 9 -19.38 -20.20 19.57
C VAL A 9 -18.77 -19.12 18.66
N LYS A 10 -17.54 -19.34 18.20
CA LYS A 10 -16.89 -18.48 17.19
C LYS A 10 -17.71 -18.56 15.90
N ARG A 11 -18.33 -17.45 15.48
CA ARG A 11 -18.88 -17.34 14.12
C ARG A 11 -17.73 -17.44 13.12
N ALA A 12 -17.91 -18.28 12.10
CA ALA A 12 -17.01 -18.33 10.95
C ALA A 12 -17.01 -16.96 10.24
N PRO A 13 -15.87 -16.50 9.71
CA PRO A 13 -15.82 -15.25 8.96
C PRO A 13 -16.66 -15.41 7.67
N GLU A 14 -17.60 -14.49 7.46
CA GLU A 14 -18.32 -14.36 6.20
C GLU A 14 -17.33 -13.99 5.09
N GLU A 15 -17.35 -14.75 3.99
CA GLU A 15 -16.58 -14.43 2.79
C GLU A 15 -17.12 -13.13 2.17
N PRO A 16 -16.26 -12.14 1.89
CA PRO A 16 -16.70 -10.91 1.25
C PRO A 16 -17.10 -11.20 -0.20
N VAL A 17 -18.41 -11.10 -0.46
CA VAL A 17 -19.00 -11.22 -1.80
C VAL A 17 -18.44 -10.12 -2.70
N GLY A 18 -17.80 -10.52 -3.81
CA GLY A 18 -17.56 -9.66 -4.97
C GLY A 18 -16.16 -9.04 -5.09
N ARG A 19 -15.08 -9.81 -4.99
CA ARG A 19 -13.76 -9.36 -5.46
C ARG A 19 -13.20 -10.29 -6.54
N PRO A 20 -12.56 -9.75 -7.59
CA PRO A 20 -11.83 -10.59 -8.53
C PRO A 20 -10.71 -11.31 -7.76
N GLU A 21 -10.61 -12.62 -7.98
CA GLU A 21 -9.49 -13.42 -7.49
C GLU A 21 -8.17 -12.77 -7.94
N ASN A 22 -7.20 -12.72 -7.03
CA ASN A 22 -5.83 -12.40 -7.44
C ASN A 22 -5.41 -13.41 -8.53
N PRO A 23 -5.00 -12.98 -9.74
CA PRO A 23 -4.60 -13.91 -10.80
C PRO A 23 -3.28 -14.65 -10.52
N PHE A 24 -2.56 -14.33 -9.43
CA PHE A 24 -1.22 -14.86 -9.18
C PHE A 24 -1.06 -15.72 -7.93
N ILE A 25 -1.70 -15.38 -6.80
CA ILE A 25 -1.59 -16.14 -5.54
C ILE A 25 -2.91 -16.10 -4.77
N SER A 26 -3.48 -17.26 -4.44
CA SER A 26 -4.73 -17.35 -3.68
C SER A 26 -4.55 -16.90 -2.22
N THR A 27 -5.59 -16.33 -1.63
CA THR A 27 -5.63 -15.88 -0.23
C THR A 27 -5.25 -17.00 0.75
N GLU A 28 -5.64 -18.25 0.43
CA GLU A 28 -5.30 -19.43 1.24
C GLU A 28 -3.81 -19.79 1.22
N PHE A 29 -3.11 -19.53 0.12
CA PHE A 29 -1.67 -19.80 0.00
C PHE A 29 -0.87 -18.90 0.95
N PHE A 30 -1.26 -17.63 1.06
CA PHE A 30 -0.64 -16.69 2.01
C PHE A 30 -0.86 -17.07 3.47
N ALA A 31 -2.04 -17.60 3.82
CA ALA A 31 -2.37 -17.95 5.20
C ALA A 31 -1.63 -19.19 5.75
N ARG A 32 -1.14 -20.08 4.87
CA ARG A 32 -0.46 -21.32 5.26
C ARG A 32 1.06 -21.18 5.49
N MET A 33 1.69 -20.11 5.01
CA MET A 33 3.14 -19.92 5.12
C MET A 33 3.55 -19.54 6.55
N ARG A 34 4.06 -20.52 7.30
CA ARG A 34 4.48 -20.38 8.70
C ARG A 34 5.98 -20.05 8.83
N ASP A 35 6.79 -20.42 7.83
CA ASP A 35 8.25 -20.22 7.82
C ASP A 35 8.69 -18.94 7.09
N TYR A 36 9.79 -18.34 7.58
CA TYR A 36 10.36 -17.10 7.02
C TYR A 36 10.95 -17.30 5.62
N THR A 37 11.56 -18.46 5.35
CA THR A 37 12.13 -18.81 4.04
C THR A 37 11.07 -18.92 2.94
N GLU A 38 9.90 -19.46 3.26
CA GLU A 38 8.78 -19.55 2.32
C GLU A 38 8.21 -18.18 1.98
N ARG A 39 8.16 -17.27 2.97
CA ARG A 39 7.70 -15.89 2.77
C ARG A 39 8.61 -15.09 1.84
N ASP A 40 9.93 -15.24 1.97
CA ASP A 40 10.90 -14.57 1.09
C ASP A 40 10.82 -15.09 -0.35
N ALA A 41 10.64 -16.41 -0.52
CA ALA A 41 10.47 -17.02 -1.83
C ALA A 41 9.16 -16.60 -2.51
N ALA A 42 8.06 -16.54 -1.75
CA ALA A 42 6.77 -16.08 -2.25
C ALA A 42 6.79 -14.60 -2.62
N PHE A 43 7.38 -13.76 -1.76
CA PHE A 43 7.57 -12.34 -2.03
C PHE A 43 8.44 -12.10 -3.28
N SER A 44 9.52 -12.87 -3.43
CA SER A 44 10.40 -12.77 -4.60
C SER A 44 9.66 -13.11 -5.91
N LYS A 45 8.81 -14.13 -5.89
CA LYS A 45 7.95 -14.48 -7.04
C LYS A 45 6.92 -13.39 -7.33
N GLU A 46 6.27 -12.87 -6.29
CA GLU A 46 5.28 -11.78 -6.41
C GLU A 46 5.90 -10.53 -7.02
N ILE A 47 7.02 -10.03 -6.48
CA ILE A 47 7.68 -8.82 -6.99
C ILE A 47 8.24 -9.03 -8.40
N LYS A 48 8.76 -10.23 -8.71
CA LYS A 48 9.19 -10.54 -10.08
C LYS A 48 8.03 -10.45 -11.06
N ALA A 49 6.88 -11.05 -10.73
CA ALA A 49 5.69 -10.99 -11.57
C ALA A 49 5.17 -9.54 -11.74
N ILE A 50 5.16 -8.76 -10.66
CA ILE A 50 4.81 -7.32 -10.71
C ILE A 50 5.78 -6.56 -11.62
N GLY A 51 7.09 -6.86 -11.53
CA GLY A 51 8.10 -6.24 -12.38
C GLY A 51 7.97 -6.59 -13.86
N GLU A 52 7.62 -7.84 -14.18
CA GLU A 52 7.41 -8.31 -15.55
C GLU A 52 6.13 -7.74 -16.17
N ARG A 53 5.05 -7.61 -15.38
CA ARG A 53 3.79 -7.00 -15.82
C ARG A 53 3.88 -5.47 -15.94
N GLY A 54 4.60 -4.84 -15.02
CA GLY A 54 4.67 -3.39 -14.91
C GLY A 54 3.43 -2.77 -14.27
N ALA A 55 3.37 -1.44 -14.28
CA ALA A 55 2.27 -0.67 -13.69
C ALA A 55 1.01 -0.72 -14.56
N GLY A 56 -0.13 -1.05 -13.96
CA GLY A 56 -1.42 -1.13 -14.68
C GLY A 56 -2.02 0.24 -15.04
N LYS A 57 -1.67 1.29 -14.29
CA LYS A 57 -2.14 2.68 -14.48
C LYS A 57 -3.67 2.85 -14.46
N LEU A 58 -4.39 1.96 -13.77
CA LEU A 58 -5.84 2.05 -13.66
C LEU A 58 -6.30 3.28 -12.87
N SER A 59 -5.51 3.70 -11.86
CA SER A 59 -5.83 4.88 -11.06
C SER A 59 -4.57 5.48 -10.40
N THR A 60 -3.91 6.38 -11.11
CA THR A 60 -2.57 6.86 -10.77
C THR A 60 -2.51 7.89 -9.65
N ASP A 61 -3.64 8.52 -9.30
CA ASP A 61 -3.73 9.53 -8.24
C ASP A 61 -3.93 8.86 -6.88
N ALA A 62 -3.01 9.10 -5.94
CA ALA A 62 -3.08 8.49 -4.61
C ALA A 62 -4.36 8.86 -3.81
N ARG A 63 -5.01 9.99 -4.14
CA ARG A 63 -6.24 10.44 -3.48
C ARG A 63 -7.44 9.56 -3.85
N THR A 64 -7.43 8.93 -5.01
CA THR A 64 -8.59 8.22 -5.57
C THR A 64 -8.30 6.75 -5.90
N ALA A 65 -7.04 6.33 -5.98
CA ALA A 65 -6.62 4.94 -6.24
C ALA A 65 -7.34 3.91 -5.35
N PRO A 66 -8.20 3.02 -5.87
CA PRO A 66 -8.96 2.08 -5.05
C PRO A 66 -8.09 1.20 -4.13
N SER A 67 -6.91 0.78 -4.62
CA SER A 67 -5.93 0.00 -3.85
C SER A 67 -5.40 0.71 -2.60
N LEU A 68 -5.46 2.05 -2.53
CA LEU A 68 -5.00 2.82 -1.38
C LEU A 68 -6.10 3.11 -0.34
N GLU A 69 -7.33 2.63 -0.55
CA GLU A 69 -8.44 2.86 0.39
C GLU A 69 -8.11 2.46 1.84
N PRO A 70 -7.48 1.29 2.10
CA PRO A 70 -7.11 0.92 3.47
C PRO A 70 -6.12 1.88 4.11
N LEU A 71 -5.24 2.51 3.33
CA LEU A 71 -4.27 3.49 3.83
C LEU A 71 -4.88 4.88 4.01
N ARG A 72 -5.78 5.31 3.12
CA ARG A 72 -6.39 6.64 3.13
C ARG A 72 -7.11 6.96 4.45
N GLY A 73 -7.75 5.96 5.04
CA GLY A 73 -8.45 6.08 6.32
C GLY A 73 -7.55 6.06 7.56
N VAL A 74 -6.27 5.70 7.42
CA VAL A 74 -5.37 5.59 8.57
C VAL A 74 -5.03 6.97 9.12
N ILE A 75 -5.31 7.17 10.41
CA ILE A 75 -4.99 8.39 11.14
C ILE A 75 -3.62 8.25 11.79
N LYS A 76 -2.72 9.19 11.49
CA LYS A 76 -1.44 9.36 12.19
C LYS A 76 -1.30 10.83 12.56
N LYS A 77 -0.78 11.10 13.76
CA LYS A 77 -0.59 12.47 14.28
C LYS A 77 -1.85 13.35 14.18
N GLY A 78 -3.03 12.75 14.36
CA GLY A 78 -4.31 13.45 14.36
C GLY A 78 -4.92 13.76 12.99
N LEU A 79 -4.29 13.36 11.87
CA LEU A 79 -4.82 13.59 10.52
C LEU A 79 -4.91 12.27 9.74
N PRO A 80 -6.00 11.99 9.00
CA PRO A 80 -6.03 10.85 8.08
C PRO A 80 -5.17 11.13 6.85
N LEU A 81 -4.64 10.07 6.25
CA LEU A 81 -3.79 10.18 5.06
C LEU A 81 -4.48 10.96 3.92
N LYS A 82 -5.77 10.71 3.67
CA LYS A 82 -6.51 11.40 2.59
C LYS A 82 -6.45 12.93 2.71
N ASP A 83 -6.57 13.47 3.92
CA ASP A 83 -6.58 14.92 4.15
C ASP A 83 -5.17 15.48 3.96
N MET A 84 -4.15 14.71 4.34
CA MET A 84 -2.74 15.04 4.11
C MET A 84 -2.41 15.12 2.62
N LEU A 85 -2.85 14.14 1.82
CA LEU A 85 -2.68 14.16 0.37
C LEU A 85 -3.36 15.40 -0.25
N GLY A 86 -4.54 15.76 0.25
CA GLY A 86 -5.22 17.01 -0.13
C GLY A 86 -4.40 18.25 0.17
N ARG A 87 -3.80 18.36 1.37
CA ARG A 87 -2.95 19.49 1.75
C ARG A 87 -1.67 19.60 0.91
N ILE A 88 -1.06 18.47 0.55
CA ILE A 88 0.12 18.42 -0.33
C ILE A 88 -0.22 19.02 -1.69
N VAL A 89 -1.34 18.60 -2.31
CA VAL A 89 -1.81 19.16 -3.59
C VAL A 89 -2.13 20.64 -3.45
N GLN A 90 -2.76 21.04 -2.35
CA GLN A 90 -3.01 22.44 -2.04
C GLN A 90 -1.72 23.23 -1.75
N GLY A 91 -0.54 22.62 -1.70
CA GLY A 91 0.73 23.32 -1.45
C GLY A 91 0.81 24.05 -0.12
N VAL A 92 0.00 23.65 0.86
CA VAL A 92 0.08 24.15 2.24
C VAL A 92 1.34 23.55 2.89
N GLU A 93 1.88 24.15 3.95
CA GLU A 93 2.92 23.51 4.80
C GLU A 93 4.13 22.92 4.02
N SER A 94 4.56 23.60 2.95
CA SER A 94 5.57 23.10 2.00
C SER A 94 6.85 22.64 2.70
N GLY A 95 7.27 21.39 2.43
CA GLY A 95 8.52 20.82 2.94
C GLY A 95 8.40 20.06 4.26
N LEU A 96 7.21 19.97 4.87
CA LEU A 96 7.02 19.28 6.16
C LEU A 96 6.40 17.87 6.06
N TRP A 97 6.24 17.35 4.84
CA TRP A 97 5.45 16.15 4.56
C TRP A 97 6.19 14.83 4.70
N GLU A 98 7.50 14.81 4.44
CA GLU A 98 8.29 13.56 4.41
C GLU A 98 8.20 12.75 5.71
N PRO A 99 8.35 13.33 6.92
CA PRO A 99 8.25 12.56 8.15
C PRO A 99 6.85 11.98 8.38
N TRP A 100 5.83 12.59 7.80
CA TRP A 100 4.45 12.16 7.93
C TRP A 100 4.16 11.00 6.97
N LEU A 101 4.47 11.19 5.68
CA LEU A 101 4.34 10.18 4.62
C LEU A 101 5.13 8.89 4.96
N THR A 102 6.33 9.05 5.53
CA THR A 102 7.18 7.93 5.97
C THR A 102 6.48 7.02 6.98
N SER A 103 5.51 7.51 7.77
CA SER A 103 4.77 6.69 8.73
C SER A 103 3.76 5.74 8.08
N TYR A 104 3.39 6.01 6.83
CA TYR A 104 2.51 5.20 5.99
C TYR A 104 3.28 4.32 5.00
N GLY A 105 4.61 4.46 4.95
CA GLY A 105 5.45 3.78 3.96
C GLY A 105 5.59 4.53 2.64
N PHE A 106 5.19 5.81 2.58
CA PHE A 106 5.40 6.66 1.42
C PHE A 106 6.71 7.44 1.53
N GLU A 107 7.43 7.52 0.41
CA GLU A 107 8.52 8.46 0.19
C GLU A 107 8.06 9.55 -0.78
N LEU A 108 8.42 10.80 -0.48
CA LEU A 108 8.18 11.92 -1.36
C LEU A 108 9.34 12.00 -2.36
N ARG A 109 9.10 11.67 -3.63
CA ARG A 109 10.15 11.63 -4.67
C ARG A 109 10.26 12.93 -5.47
N GLY A 110 9.32 13.84 -5.30
CA GLY A 110 9.38 15.18 -5.86
C GLY A 110 8.07 15.94 -5.67
N VAL A 111 8.16 17.26 -5.53
CA VAL A 111 7.00 18.15 -5.47
C VAL A 111 7.25 19.39 -6.31
N ASN A 112 6.25 19.77 -7.09
CA ASN A 112 6.18 21.05 -7.78
C ASN A 112 5.16 21.94 -7.05
N TYR A 113 5.65 23.02 -6.45
CA TYR A 113 4.81 24.04 -5.79
C TYR A 113 4.63 25.30 -6.65
N ALA A 114 4.60 25.15 -7.98
CA ALA A 114 4.42 26.29 -8.89
C ALA A 114 3.23 27.17 -8.47
N LYS A 115 3.46 28.49 -8.36
CA LYS A 115 2.41 29.45 -7.99
C LYS A 115 1.38 29.64 -9.10
N MET A 116 1.80 29.47 -10.37
CA MET A 116 0.99 29.70 -11.57
C MET A 116 0.84 28.43 -12.43
N GLY A 117 1.14 27.24 -11.90
CA GLY A 117 1.06 25.96 -12.63
C GLY A 117 0.46 24.85 -11.78
N ALA A 118 0.24 23.68 -12.38
CA ALA A 118 -0.30 22.51 -11.69
C ALA A 118 0.63 22.12 -10.53
N ARG A 119 0.10 22.18 -9.30
CA ARG A 119 0.79 21.65 -8.11
C ARG A 119 0.73 20.15 -8.19
N ASN A 120 1.89 19.51 -8.21
CA ASN A 120 1.94 18.06 -8.21
C ASN A 120 3.03 17.46 -7.33
N ALA A 121 2.81 16.24 -6.87
CA ALA A 121 3.81 15.47 -6.14
C ALA A 121 3.88 14.03 -6.64
N ARG A 122 5.07 13.44 -6.54
CA ARG A 122 5.32 12.02 -6.79
C ARG A 122 5.55 11.32 -5.47
N LEU A 123 4.69 10.35 -5.18
CA LEU A 123 4.73 9.53 -3.98
C LEU A 123 5.16 8.11 -4.34
N ALA A 124 6.13 7.56 -3.63
CA ALA A 124 6.57 6.18 -3.78
C ALA A 124 6.10 5.38 -2.56
N LEU A 125 5.11 4.49 -2.73
CA LEU A 125 4.73 3.54 -1.70
C LEU A 125 5.75 2.39 -1.69
N ASP A 126 6.42 2.18 -0.57
CA ASP A 126 7.22 0.98 -0.34
C ASP A 126 6.32 -0.25 -0.39
N ILE A 127 6.55 -1.11 -1.38
CA ILE A 127 5.89 -2.42 -1.53
C ILE A 127 6.85 -3.57 -1.23
N SER A 128 7.98 -3.30 -0.58
CA SER A 128 8.92 -4.34 -0.15
C SER A 128 8.34 -5.21 0.99
N LEU A 129 9.10 -6.22 1.38
CA LEU A 129 8.73 -7.10 2.48
C LEU A 129 8.62 -6.36 3.82
N ALA A 130 9.47 -5.35 4.04
CA ALA A 130 9.51 -4.54 5.26
C ALA A 130 8.52 -3.36 5.24
N SER A 131 7.64 -3.30 4.24
CA SER A 131 6.72 -2.17 4.07
C SER A 131 5.85 -1.95 5.30
N LYS A 132 5.82 -0.69 5.77
CA LYS A 132 4.96 -0.22 6.86
C LYS A 132 3.46 -0.32 6.54
N ALA A 133 3.10 -0.42 5.26
CA ALA A 133 1.72 -0.59 4.84
C ALA A 133 1.21 -2.03 5.07
N THR A 134 2.11 -3.01 5.22
CA THR A 134 1.76 -4.43 5.30
C THR A 134 0.72 -4.71 6.39
N THR A 135 0.91 -4.19 7.61
CA THR A 135 -0.03 -4.42 8.71
C THR A 135 -1.39 -3.77 8.47
N VAL A 136 -1.44 -2.62 7.79
CA VAL A 136 -2.71 -1.93 7.47
C VAL A 136 -3.53 -2.79 6.52
N PHE A 137 -2.93 -3.28 5.44
CA PHE A 137 -3.59 -4.13 4.47
C PHE A 137 -3.97 -5.51 5.03
N ALA A 138 -3.10 -6.10 5.86
CA ALA A 138 -3.39 -7.36 6.54
C ALA A 138 -4.63 -7.23 7.45
N ASN A 139 -4.73 -6.15 8.23
CA ASN A 139 -5.89 -5.89 9.10
C ASN A 139 -7.17 -5.64 8.28
N ALA A 140 -7.05 -5.15 7.05
CA ALA A 140 -8.16 -5.00 6.12
C ALA A 140 -8.52 -6.31 5.38
N GLY A 141 -7.84 -7.43 5.66
CA GLY A 141 -8.07 -8.72 5.01
C GLY A 141 -7.55 -8.79 3.57
N ILE A 142 -6.52 -8.01 3.24
CA ILE A 142 -5.97 -7.89 1.88
C ILE A 142 -4.51 -8.37 1.86
N PRO A 143 -4.25 -9.69 1.84
CA PRO A 143 -2.88 -10.20 1.88
C PRO A 143 -2.08 -9.90 0.60
N ASN A 144 -2.74 -9.84 -0.56
CA ASN A 144 -2.13 -9.63 -1.89
C ASN A 144 -2.10 -8.16 -2.32
N TRP A 145 -1.96 -7.25 -1.36
CA TRP A 145 -2.15 -5.82 -1.60
C TRP A 145 -1.13 -5.22 -2.59
N ARG A 146 0.07 -5.80 -2.72
CA ARG A 146 1.13 -5.29 -3.62
C ARG A 146 0.71 -5.34 -5.08
N SER A 147 0.08 -6.44 -5.51
CA SER A 147 -0.46 -6.56 -6.87
C SER A 147 -1.56 -5.54 -7.13
N LEU A 148 -2.46 -5.31 -6.16
CA LEU A 148 -3.52 -4.30 -6.31
C LEU A 148 -2.94 -2.89 -6.46
N VAL A 149 -1.97 -2.55 -5.62
CA VAL A 149 -1.27 -1.27 -5.69
C VAL A 149 -0.52 -1.14 -7.03
N ALA A 150 0.06 -2.23 -7.55
CA ALA A 150 0.74 -2.22 -8.84
C ALA A 150 -0.19 -1.94 -10.03
N GLU A 151 -1.45 -2.40 -9.98
CA GLU A 151 -2.44 -2.11 -11.01
C GLU A 151 -2.85 -0.63 -11.03
N ASP A 152 -2.97 0.00 -9.88
CA ASP A 152 -3.43 1.39 -9.80
C ASP A 152 -2.28 2.39 -10.02
N CYS A 153 -1.04 2.05 -9.69
CA CYS A 153 0.06 3.02 -9.72
C CYS A 153 0.46 3.49 -11.13
N ALA A 154 1.16 4.62 -11.20
CA ALA A 154 1.69 5.18 -12.44
C ALA A 154 2.95 4.45 -12.95
N GLN A 155 3.78 3.98 -12.02
CA GLN A 155 5.06 3.33 -12.32
C GLN A 155 5.45 2.35 -11.21
N ILE A 156 6.08 1.25 -11.58
CA ILE A 156 6.78 0.35 -10.67
C ILE A 156 8.29 0.60 -10.76
N GLN A 157 8.95 0.71 -9.61
CA GLN A 157 10.40 0.79 -9.50
C GLN A 157 10.91 -0.34 -8.61
N ILE A 158 11.73 -1.23 -9.16
CA ILE A 158 12.35 -2.33 -8.41
C ILE A 158 13.86 -2.10 -8.36
N GLU A 159 14.37 -2.00 -7.15
CA GLU A 159 15.79 -1.89 -6.86
C GLU A 159 16.33 -3.27 -6.52
N LYS A 160 17.29 -3.74 -7.31
CA LYS A 160 17.94 -5.03 -7.09
C LYS A 160 18.64 -5.02 -5.72
N PRO A 161 18.63 -6.14 -5.00
CA PRO A 161 19.38 -6.26 -3.75
C PRO A 161 20.88 -6.05 -4.02
N THR A 162 21.59 -5.49 -3.05
CA THR A 162 23.05 -5.47 -2.99
C THR A 162 23.53 -6.29 -1.80
N GLU A 163 24.83 -6.49 -1.63
CA GLU A 163 25.38 -7.18 -0.45
C GLU A 163 24.90 -6.56 0.89
N LYS A 164 24.58 -5.26 0.91
CA LYS A 164 24.22 -4.52 2.13
C LYS A 164 22.76 -4.09 2.18
N THR A 165 22.02 -4.18 1.08
CA THR A 165 20.64 -3.68 1.01
C THR A 165 19.71 -4.76 0.45
N PRO A 166 18.63 -5.12 1.17
CA PRO A 166 17.64 -6.03 0.63
C PRO A 166 16.95 -5.41 -0.60
N ALA A 167 16.28 -6.26 -1.38
CA ALA A 167 15.51 -5.81 -2.53
C ALA A 167 14.45 -4.81 -2.08
N LYS A 168 14.37 -3.67 -2.77
CA LYS A 168 13.31 -2.69 -2.56
C LYS A 168 12.43 -2.62 -3.79
N ALA A 169 11.15 -2.36 -3.57
CA ALA A 169 10.19 -2.19 -4.64
C ALA A 169 9.25 -1.07 -4.23
N TYR A 170 8.92 -0.20 -5.19
CA TYR A 170 8.04 0.93 -4.98
C TYR A 170 6.97 1.00 -6.05
N ALA A 171 5.76 1.34 -5.63
CA ALA A 171 4.69 1.76 -6.51
C ALA A 171 4.57 3.28 -6.47
N ILE A 172 4.72 3.93 -7.62
CA ILE A 172 4.74 5.37 -7.76
C ILE A 172 3.34 5.88 -8.08
N PHE A 173 2.82 6.78 -7.26
CA PHE A 173 1.57 7.49 -7.45
C PHE A 173 1.83 8.97 -7.66
N TRP A 174 0.90 9.61 -8.36
CA TRP A 174 0.90 11.05 -8.55
C TRP A 174 -0.09 11.68 -7.58
N LEU A 175 0.12 12.95 -7.31
CA LEU A 175 -0.79 13.81 -6.59
C LEU A 175 -0.90 15.06 -7.42
N ASP A 176 -1.81 15.07 -8.39
CA ASP A 176 -2.01 16.22 -9.25
C ASP A 176 -3.09 17.14 -8.69
N ALA A 177 -2.99 18.44 -8.93
CA ALA A 177 -4.15 19.30 -8.82
C ALA A 177 -5.22 18.79 -9.81
N ALA A 178 -6.49 18.79 -9.40
CA ALA A 178 -7.56 18.51 -10.36
C ALA A 178 -7.49 19.57 -11.47
N ASP A 179 -7.67 19.14 -12.73
CA ASP A 179 -7.81 20.03 -13.88
C ASP A 179 -8.95 21.05 -13.68
#